data_AF-A0AAX0LZS5-F1
#
_entry.id   AF-A0AAX0LZS5-F1
#
_cell.length_a   1.000
_cell.length_b   1.000
_cell.length_c   1.000
_cell.angle_alpha   90.00
_cell.angle_beta   90.00
_cell.angle_gamma   90.00
#
_symmetry.space_group_name_H-M   'P 1'
#
loop_
_entity.id
_entity.type
_entity.pdbx_description
1 polymer ?
#
loop_
_entity_poly.entity_id
_entity_poly.type
_entity_poly.pdbx_seq_one_letter_code
_entity_poly.pdbx_strand_id
1 'polypeptide(L)'
;MDTAKIFKLSDSHTALSNVFIRIKDKRTPCGNYFFRLDKLDCVSLADNSGLTPLIEVTGGYVEPSVTYEQFMSFLFQVFDDVSNGDNSIRIYELMVDEETVRDVPPRTRKTITPQ
;
A
#
# COMPACT_ATOMS: atom_id res chain seq x y z
N MET A 1 3.53 20.84 4.63
CA MET A 1 3.44 19.40 4.98
C MET A 1 4.76 18.78 4.58
N ASP A 2 5.60 18.42 5.54
CA ASP A 2 6.87 17.73 5.27
C ASP A 2 6.57 16.25 5.05
N THR A 3 6.47 15.84 3.78
CA THR A 3 6.38 14.42 3.40
C THR A 3 7.75 13.77 3.58
N ALA A 4 7.89 12.90 4.58
CA ALA A 4 9.08 12.09 4.79
C ALA A 4 9.05 10.83 3.89
N LYS A 5 10.24 10.36 3.48
CA LYS A 5 10.52 9.20 2.59
C LYS A 5 9.57 9.08 1.40
N ILE A 6 10.03 9.55 0.25
CA ILE A 6 9.28 9.56 -1.00
C ILE A 6 9.86 8.53 -1.95
N PHE A 7 9.04 7.58 -2.40
CA PHE A 7 9.30 6.78 -3.60
C PHE A 7 8.53 7.38 -4.77
N LYS A 8 9.17 7.54 -5.93
CA LYS A 8 8.54 7.98 -7.18
C LYS A 8 8.82 6.97 -8.27
N LEU A 9 7.78 6.64 -9.03
CA LEU A 9 7.90 5.81 -10.22
C LEU A 9 8.40 6.69 -11.39
N SER A 10 9.39 6.23 -12.16
CA SER A 10 9.89 6.95 -13.35
C SER A 10 9.23 6.46 -14.64
N ASP A 11 9.25 7.31 -15.67
CA ASP A 11 8.39 7.27 -16.88
C ASP A 11 8.48 6.03 -17.81
N SER A 12 9.27 4.99 -17.49
CA SER A 12 9.41 3.81 -18.36
C SER A 12 8.27 2.80 -18.16
N HIS A 13 7.09 3.07 -18.74
CA HIS A 13 5.82 2.47 -18.30
C HIS A 13 5.19 1.36 -19.15
N THR A 14 5.77 0.93 -20.28
CA THR A 14 5.03 0.05 -21.21
C THR A 14 4.65 -1.31 -20.57
N ALA A 15 5.54 -1.91 -19.77
CA ALA A 15 5.29 -3.19 -19.10
C ALA A 15 4.40 -3.08 -17.85
N LEU A 16 4.26 -1.88 -17.26
CA LEU A 16 3.53 -1.67 -16.00
C LEU A 16 2.01 -1.52 -16.21
N SER A 17 1.58 -1.24 -17.44
CA SER A 17 0.17 -1.06 -17.79
C SER A 17 -0.67 -2.34 -17.70
N ASN A 18 -0.03 -3.51 -17.71
CA ASN A 18 -0.65 -4.83 -17.54
C ASN A 18 -0.60 -5.33 -16.08
N VAL A 19 -0.04 -4.55 -15.17
CA VAL A 19 0.16 -4.92 -13.77
C VAL A 19 -0.84 -4.19 -12.89
N PHE A 20 -1.58 -4.95 -12.10
CA PHE A 20 -2.58 -4.45 -11.18
C PHE A 20 -2.18 -4.79 -9.74
N ILE A 21 -2.40 -3.85 -8.83
CA ILE A 21 -2.23 -4.04 -7.39
C ILE A 21 -3.60 -4.08 -6.75
N ARG A 22 -3.82 -5.10 -5.91
CA ARG A 22 -4.96 -5.20 -5.01
C ARG A 22 -4.47 -5.19 -3.58
N ILE A 23 -4.92 -4.24 -2.78
CA ILE A 23 -4.76 -4.29 -1.32
C ILE A 23 -6.06 -4.83 -0.76
N LYS A 24 -6.00 -5.92 0.00
CA LYS A 24 -7.17 -6.59 0.58
C LYS A 24 -7.04 -6.63 2.09
N ASP A 25 -7.70 -5.70 2.76
CA ASP A 25 -7.81 -5.68 4.21
C ASP A 25 -9.01 -6.53 4.66
N LYS A 26 -8.72 -7.68 5.27
CA LYS A 26 -9.75 -8.55 5.86
C LYS A 26 -10.25 -8.04 7.22
N ARG A 27 -9.51 -7.12 7.85
CA ARG A 27 -9.84 -6.60 9.19
C ARG A 27 -10.78 -5.42 9.12
N THR A 28 -10.81 -4.70 7.99
CA THR A 28 -11.70 -3.55 7.78
C THR A 28 -12.48 -3.68 6.48
N PRO A 29 -13.81 -3.41 6.47
CA PRO A 29 -14.61 -3.50 5.26
C PRO A 29 -14.21 -2.44 4.20
N CYS A 30 -13.60 -1.34 4.62
CA CYS A 30 -13.23 -0.21 3.77
C CYS A 30 -11.77 -0.22 3.27
N GLY A 31 -10.91 -1.14 3.75
CA GLY A 31 -9.48 -1.14 3.41
C GLY A 31 -9.12 -1.87 2.11
N ASN A 32 -10.10 -2.06 1.21
CA ASN A 32 -9.88 -2.74 -0.06
C ASN A 32 -9.61 -1.73 -1.17
N TYR A 33 -8.42 -1.80 -1.78
CA TYR A 33 -7.99 -0.90 -2.84
C TYR A 33 -7.57 -1.67 -4.08
N PHE A 34 -7.82 -1.11 -5.25
CA PHE A 34 -7.45 -1.71 -6.53
C PHE A 34 -7.03 -0.62 -7.52
N PHE A 35 -5.82 -0.73 -8.04
CA PHE A 35 -5.27 0.24 -8.99
C PHE A 35 -4.26 -0.41 -9.91
N ARG A 36 -4.00 0.22 -11.06
CA ARG A 36 -2.95 -0.19 -11.98
C ARG A 36 -1.61 0.38 -11.52
N LEU A 37 -0.54 -0.41 -11.65
CA LEU A 37 0.78 0.01 -11.22
C LEU A 37 1.33 1.20 -12.01
N ASP A 38 0.98 1.33 -13.30
CA ASP A 38 1.35 2.51 -14.09
C ASP A 38 0.62 3.80 -13.68
N LYS A 39 -0.36 3.72 -12.78
CA LYS A 39 -1.04 4.86 -12.17
C LYS A 39 -0.46 5.23 -10.81
N LEU A 40 0.55 4.52 -10.31
CA LEU A 40 1.23 4.84 -9.07
C LEU A 40 2.21 5.99 -9.31
N ASP A 41 1.90 7.17 -8.77
CA ASP A 41 2.72 8.37 -8.95
C ASP A 41 3.79 8.45 -7.86
N CYS A 42 3.39 8.32 -6.59
CA CYS A 42 4.33 8.30 -5.48
C CYS A 42 3.82 7.53 -4.25
N VAL A 43 4.75 7.18 -3.36
CA VAL A 43 4.47 6.68 -2.02
C VAL A 43 5.21 7.57 -1.04
N SER A 44 4.49 8.08 -0.05
CA SER A 44 5.02 8.96 0.99
C SER A 44 4.53 8.56 2.37
N LEU A 45 5.08 9.17 3.43
CA LEU A 45 4.52 9.05 4.79
C LEU A 45 3.54 10.19 5.07
N ALA A 46 2.34 9.86 5.55
CA ALA A 46 1.41 10.83 6.10
C ALA A 46 1.85 11.27 7.51
N ASP A 47 2.04 12.58 7.71
CA ASP A 47 2.18 13.29 8.99
C ASP A 47 2.86 12.53 10.13
N ASN A 48 4.19 12.56 10.26
CA ASN A 48 5.04 12.20 11.43
C ASN A 48 4.65 10.96 12.29
N SER A 49 3.70 10.16 11.84
CA SER A 49 3.19 8.94 12.44
C SER A 49 3.71 7.85 11.54
N GLY A 50 5.00 7.57 11.70
CA GLY A 50 5.87 6.88 10.74
C GLY A 50 5.54 5.42 10.42
N LEU A 51 4.27 5.07 10.24
CA LEU A 51 3.80 3.74 9.91
C LEU A 51 2.91 3.78 8.68
N THR A 52 1.87 4.60 8.57
CA THR A 52 0.92 4.49 7.44
C THR A 52 1.45 5.18 6.17
N PRO A 53 1.55 4.48 5.03
CA PRO A 53 1.90 5.10 3.76
C PRO A 53 0.72 5.89 3.20
N LEU A 54 1.00 7.03 2.57
CA LEU A 54 0.11 7.71 1.65
C LEU A 54 0.53 7.32 0.23
N ILE A 55 -0.35 6.61 -0.47
CA ILE A 55 -0.12 6.16 -1.85
C ILE A 55 -0.85 7.13 -2.77
N GLU A 56 -0.10 7.87 -3.57
CA GLU A 56 -0.65 8.74 -4.61
C GLU A 56 -0.80 7.94 -5.90
N VAL A 57 -2.03 7.87 -6.38
CA VAL A 57 -2.35 7.29 -7.68
C VAL A 57 -3.01 8.34 -8.56
N THR A 58 -2.90 8.20 -9.88
CA THR A 58 -3.53 9.15 -10.79
C THR A 58 -5.02 9.29 -10.48
N GLY A 59 -5.42 10.47 -10.00
CA GLY A 59 -6.81 10.78 -9.65
C GLY A 59 -7.18 10.62 -8.17
N GLY A 60 -6.24 10.31 -7.26
CA GLY A 60 -6.54 10.33 -5.84
C GLY A 60 -5.44 9.77 -4.93
N TYR A 61 -5.79 9.61 -3.66
CA TYR A 61 -4.90 9.05 -2.65
C TYR A 61 -5.51 7.80 -2.03
N VAL A 62 -4.65 6.86 -1.68
CA VAL A 62 -4.97 5.62 -0.98
C VAL A 62 -4.20 5.58 0.33
N GLU A 63 -4.94 5.40 1.43
CA GLU A 63 -4.39 5.23 2.78
C GLU A 63 -4.70 3.80 3.26
N PRO A 64 -3.82 2.83 2.97
CA PRO A 64 -4.03 1.45 3.36
C PRO A 64 -3.69 1.21 4.83
N SER A 65 -4.36 0.25 5.45
CA SER A 65 -4.09 -0.19 6.82
C SER A 65 -2.82 -1.05 6.98
N VAL A 66 -1.73 -0.69 6.27
CA VAL A 66 -0.42 -1.37 6.33
C VAL A 66 0.66 -0.36 6.69
N THR A 67 1.85 -0.86 7.05
CA THR A 67 2.99 0.05 7.20
C THR A 67 3.64 0.39 5.86
N TYR A 68 4.33 1.54 5.79
CA TYR A 68 5.13 1.96 4.65
C TYR A 68 6.16 0.88 4.28
N GLU A 69 6.81 0.29 5.28
CA GLU A 69 7.79 -0.78 5.10
C GLU A 69 7.15 -2.02 4.46
N GLN A 70 5.95 -2.41 4.92
CA GLN A 70 5.22 -3.54 4.35
C GLN A 70 4.82 -3.27 2.90
N PHE A 71 4.28 -2.07 2.63
CA PHE A 71 3.89 -1.69 1.27
C PHE A 71 5.09 -1.61 0.33
N MET A 72 6.20 -1.00 0.74
CA MET A 72 7.42 -0.90 -0.07
C MET A 72 8.05 -2.28 -0.30
N SER A 73 8.08 -3.15 0.71
CA SER A 73 8.58 -4.53 0.55
C SER A 73 7.76 -5.30 -0.49
N PHE A 74 6.43 -5.19 -0.43
CA PHE A 74 5.53 -5.76 -1.44
C PHE A 74 5.81 -5.18 -2.82
N LEU A 75 5.91 -3.85 -2.92
CA LEU A 75 6.12 -3.17 -4.20
C LEU A 75 7.46 -3.57 -4.87
N PHE A 76 8.53 -3.77 -4.09
CA PHE A 76 9.80 -4.25 -4.63
C PHE A 76 9.72 -5.70 -5.14
N GLN A 77 8.95 -6.58 -4.48
CA GLN A 77 8.70 -7.93 -4.99
C GLN A 77 7.93 -7.87 -6.32
N VAL A 78 6.94 -6.99 -6.42
CA VAL A 78 6.22 -6.77 -7.70
C VAL A 78 7.18 -6.31 -8.80
N PHE A 79 8.08 -5.37 -8.52
CA PHE A 79 9.05 -4.92 -9.53
C PHE A 79 10.03 -6.02 -9.94
N ASP A 80 10.51 -6.83 -9.00
CA ASP A 80 11.41 -7.94 -9.31
C ASP A 80 10.70 -8.98 -10.19
N ASP A 81 9.47 -9.37 -9.84
CA ASP A 81 8.67 -10.30 -10.62
C ASP A 81 8.34 -9.79 -12.02
N VAL A 82 8.03 -8.49 -12.15
CA VAL A 82 7.74 -7.85 -13.44
C VAL A 82 8.99 -7.76 -14.30
N SER A 83 10.15 -7.47 -13.70
CA SER A 83 11.43 -7.39 -14.41
C SER A 83 11.89 -8.75 -14.96
N ASN A 84 11.50 -9.83 -14.29
CA ASN A 84 11.81 -11.21 -14.68
C ASN A 84 10.67 -11.90 -15.46
N GLY A 85 9.55 -11.22 -15.65
CA GLY A 85 8.31 -11.77 -16.18
C GLY A 85 8.09 -11.56 -17.69
N ASP A 86 7.00 -12.13 -18.20
CA ASP A 86 6.45 -11.80 -19.51
C ASP A 86 5.48 -10.61 -19.41
N ASN A 87 5.04 -10.08 -20.56
CA ASN A 87 4.11 -8.94 -20.61
C ASN A 87 2.64 -9.34 -20.40
N SER A 88 2.37 -10.43 -19.67
CA SER A 88 1.01 -10.88 -19.37
C SER A 88 0.30 -9.98 -18.37
N ILE A 89 -1.03 -10.02 -18.35
CA ILE A 89 -1.83 -9.33 -17.34
C ILE A 89 -1.65 -10.04 -16.00
N ARG A 90 -1.27 -9.30 -14.95
CA ARG A 90 -1.01 -9.84 -13.61
C ARG A 90 -1.68 -8.99 -12.53
N ILE A 91 -2.20 -9.67 -11.52
CA ILE A 91 -2.78 -9.05 -10.32
C ILE A 91 -1.94 -9.49 -9.12
N TYR A 92 -1.29 -8.55 -8.46
CA TYR A 92 -0.55 -8.77 -7.23
C TYR A 92 -1.40 -8.36 -6.03
N GLU A 93 -1.59 -9.27 -5.08
CA GLU A 93 -2.45 -9.06 -3.92
C GLU A 93 -1.63 -8.86 -2.65
N LEU A 94 -1.79 -7.71 -1.99
CA LEU A 94 -1.31 -7.44 -0.64
C LEU A 94 -2.43 -7.76 0.35
N MET A 95 -2.29 -8.89 1.06
CA MET A 95 -3.26 -9.35 2.05
C MET A 95 -2.95 -8.76 3.43
N VAL A 96 -3.94 -8.09 4.03
CA VAL A 96 -3.86 -7.58 5.41
C VAL A 96 -4.84 -8.36 6.28
N ASP A 97 -4.31 -9.19 7.17
CA ASP A 97 -5.07 -9.96 8.15
C ASP A 97 -4.32 -10.04 9.48
N GLU A 98 -4.83 -10.84 10.42
CA GLU A 98 -4.24 -10.95 11.77
C GLU A 98 -2.81 -11.51 11.75
N GLU A 99 -2.41 -12.23 10.71
CA GLU A 99 -1.06 -12.80 10.59
C GLU A 99 -0.09 -11.84 9.91
N THR A 100 -0.59 -11.02 8.98
CA THR A 100 0.25 -10.13 8.16
C THR A 100 0.28 -8.69 8.67
N VAL A 101 -0.68 -8.27 9.49
CA VAL A 101 -0.62 -6.95 10.12
C VAL A 101 0.49 -6.93 11.17
N ARG A 102 1.31 -5.86 11.17
CA ARG A 102 2.18 -5.61 12.33
C ARG A 102 1.32 -5.41 13.58
N ASP A 103 1.71 -6.06 14.65
CA ASP A 103 1.10 -5.95 15.98
C ASP A 103 1.38 -4.53 16.53
N VAL A 104 0.54 -3.57 16.15
CA VAL A 104 0.60 -2.19 16.65
C VAL A 104 -0.34 -2.10 17.84
N PRO A 105 0.15 -1.82 19.05
CA PRO A 105 -0.71 -1.65 20.22
C PRO A 105 -1.81 -0.63 19.92
N PRO A 106 -3.09 -0.93 20.24
CA PRO A 106 -4.18 0.02 20.07
C PRO A 106 -3.82 1.34 20.77
N ARG A 107 -3.75 2.44 20.01
CA ARG A 107 -3.48 3.79 20.57
C ARG A 107 -4.64 4.31 21.42
N THR A 108 -5.78 3.63 21.40
CA THR A 108 -6.99 3.97 22.13
C THR A 108 -7.54 2.73 22.84
N ARG A 109 -7.76 2.85 24.15
CA ARG A 109 -8.42 1.82 24.96
C ARG A 109 -9.83 2.32 25.32
N LYS A 110 -10.86 1.53 25.02
CA LYS A 110 -12.22 1.82 25.45
C LYS A 110 -12.35 1.43 26.92
N THR A 111 -12.50 2.41 27.81
CA THR A 111 -12.90 2.18 29.20
C THR A 111 -14.41 2.13 29.27
N ILE A 112 -14.96 0.98 29.69
CA ILE A 112 -16.36 0.88 30.06
C ILE A 112 -16.38 1.05 31.58
N THR A 113 -16.90 2.18 32.05
CA THR A 113 -17.18 2.36 33.48
C THR A 113 -18.52 1.69 33.75
N PRO A 114 -18.60 0.66 34.61
CA PRO A 114 -19.88 0.14 35.06
C PRO A 114 -20.64 1.26 35.77
N GLN A 115 -21.93 1.42 35.44
CA GLN A 115 -22.87 2.23 36.23
C GLN A 115 -23.39 1.43 37.41
#